data_AF-A0A9P7FKT0-F1
#
_entry.id   AF-A0A9P7FKT0-F1
#
_cell.length_a   1.000
_cell.length_b   1.000
_cell.length_c   1.000
_cell.angle_alpha   90.00
_cell.angle_beta   90.00
_cell.angle_gamma   90.00
#
_symmetry.space_group_name_H-M   'P 1'
#
loop_
_entity.id
_entity.type
_entity.pdbx_description
1 polymer ?
#
loop_
_entity_poly.entity_id
_entity_poly.type
_entity_poly.pdbx_seq_one_letter_code
_entity_poly.pdbx_strand_id
1 'polypeptide(L)'
;MDFGKFLQQQEFYLKSHASQELIFAQIPWASAGAEQSRVQRDQEALLLGMPEEVRMEQTTKEKLLAALLTANAELIDALQQYDDLE
;
A
#
# COMPACT_ATOMS: atom_id res chain seq x y z
N MET A 1 -22.15 -29.99 -7.74
CA MET A 1 -21.76 -28.56 -7.63
C MET A 1 -21.96 -28.17 -6.18
N ASP A 2 -20.91 -27.68 -5.53
CA ASP A 2 -20.91 -27.41 -4.09
C ASP A 2 -21.26 -25.93 -3.86
N PHE A 3 -22.53 -25.66 -3.59
CA PHE A 3 -23.06 -24.30 -3.35
C PHE A 3 -22.32 -23.57 -2.23
N GLY A 4 -21.73 -24.30 -1.27
CA GLY A 4 -20.93 -23.70 -0.19
C GLY A 4 -19.63 -23.05 -0.68
N LYS A 5 -18.99 -23.62 -1.71
CA LYS A 5 -17.74 -23.05 -2.27
C LYS A 5 -17.99 -21.76 -3.04
N PHE A 6 -19.12 -21.67 -3.74
CA PHE A 6 -19.49 -20.48 -4.51
C PHE A 6 -19.77 -19.28 -3.59
N LEU A 7 -20.47 -19.51 -2.47
CA LEU A 7 -20.75 -18.45 -1.49
C LEU A 7 -19.49 -17.92 -0.81
N GLN A 8 -18.52 -18.79 -0.49
CA GLN A 8 -17.24 -18.38 0.09
C GLN A 8 -16.39 -17.55 -0.87
N GLN A 9 -16.40 -17.91 -2.17
CA GLN A 9 -15.70 -17.16 -3.21
C GLN A 9 -16.29 -15.75 -3.39
N GLN A 10 -17.61 -15.64 -3.47
CA GLN A 10 -18.28 -14.35 -3.60
C GLN A 10 -18.05 -13.45 -2.38
N GLU A 11 -18.11 -14.01 -1.16
CA GLU A 11 -17.80 -13.24 0.04
C GLU A 11 -16.34 -12.74 0.07
N PHE A 12 -15.40 -13.58 -0.39
CA PHE A 12 -14.00 -13.18 -0.50
C PHE A 12 -13.84 -12.03 -1.47
N TYR A 13 -14.45 -12.12 -2.67
CA TYR A 13 -14.40 -11.06 -3.67
C TYR A 13 -14.91 -9.72 -3.14
N LEU A 14 -16.10 -9.70 -2.53
CA LEU A 14 -16.69 -8.47 -1.98
C LEU A 14 -15.82 -7.84 -0.89
N LYS A 15 -15.25 -8.66 0.01
CA LYS A 15 -14.37 -8.19 1.10
C LYS A 15 -13.04 -7.67 0.55
N SER A 16 -12.48 -8.34 -0.45
CA SER A 16 -11.23 -7.94 -1.11
C SER A 16 -11.40 -6.64 -1.89
N HIS A 17 -12.52 -6.47 -2.61
CA HIS A 17 -12.86 -5.23 -3.31
C HIS A 17 -13.02 -4.06 -2.33
N ALA A 18 -13.79 -4.25 -1.25
CA ALA A 18 -13.95 -3.22 -0.21
C ALA A 18 -12.62 -2.83 0.46
N SER A 19 -11.73 -3.81 0.66
CA SER A 19 -10.39 -3.55 1.22
C SER A 19 -9.50 -2.79 0.22
N GLN A 20 -9.58 -3.11 -1.06
CA GLN A 20 -8.86 -2.43 -2.14
C GLN A 20 -9.28 -0.96 -2.23
N GLU A 21 -10.59 -0.68 -2.23
CA GLU A 21 -11.11 0.70 -2.25
C GLU A 21 -10.61 1.51 -1.06
N LEU A 22 -10.63 0.92 0.14
CA LEU A 22 -10.17 1.56 1.36
C LEU A 22 -8.66 1.86 1.33
N ILE A 23 -7.84 0.93 0.84
CA ILE A 23 -6.40 1.15 0.72
C ILE A 23 -6.13 2.23 -0.34
N PHE A 24 -6.77 2.13 -1.51
CA PHE A 24 -6.61 3.08 -2.60
C PHE A 24 -6.93 4.51 -2.16
N ALA A 25 -8.02 4.70 -1.42
CA ALA A 25 -8.41 6.01 -0.89
C ALA A 25 -7.37 6.63 0.07
N GLN A 26 -6.55 5.80 0.74
CA GLN A 26 -5.52 6.26 1.68
C GLN A 26 -4.18 6.59 1.01
N ILE A 27 -3.92 6.10 -0.21
CA ILE A 27 -2.64 6.31 -0.92
C ILE A 27 -2.29 7.80 -1.06
N PRO A 28 -3.20 8.74 -1.44
CA PRO A 28 -2.83 10.14 -1.58
C PRO A 28 -2.34 10.77 -0.27
N TRP A 29 -3.03 10.52 0.84
CA TRP A 29 -2.63 11.00 2.15
C TRP A 29 -1.31 10.37 2.62
N ALA A 30 -1.16 9.05 2.45
CA ALA A 30 0.05 8.34 2.81
C ALA A 30 1.26 8.83 1.99
N SER A 31 1.07 9.12 0.70
CA SER A 31 2.09 9.66 -0.20
C SER A 31 2.53 11.06 0.23
N ALA A 32 1.58 11.95 0.52
CA ALA A 32 1.88 13.28 1.05
C ALA A 32 2.63 13.20 2.39
N GLY A 33 2.23 12.27 3.26
CA GLY A 33 2.89 12.03 4.53
C GLY A 33 4.33 11.51 4.39
N ALA A 34 4.56 10.59 3.45
CA ALA A 34 5.88 10.05 3.13
C ALA A 34 6.83 11.14 2.60
N GLU A 35 6.36 11.94 1.65
CA GLU A 35 7.12 13.05 1.07
C GLU A 35 7.53 14.08 2.14
N GLN A 36 6.58 14.53 2.96
CA GLN A 36 6.88 15.45 4.07
C GLN A 36 7.94 14.88 5.02
N SER A 37 7.86 13.59 5.32
CA SER A 37 8.85 12.94 6.19
C SER A 37 10.22 12.84 5.54
N ARG A 38 10.30 12.67 4.21
CA ARG A 38 11.57 12.64 3.48
C ARG A 38 12.22 14.02 3.51
N VAL A 39 11.46 15.06 3.14
CA VAL A 39 11.93 16.46 3.17
C VAL A 39 12.43 16.83 4.57
N GLN A 40 11.71 16.46 5.62
CA GLN A 40 12.14 16.75 6.99
C GLN A 40 13.45 16.04 7.35
N ARG A 41 13.61 14.77 6.97
CA ARG A 41 14.87 14.05 7.22
C ARG A 41 16.03 14.65 6.46
N ASP A 42 15.82 15.02 5.20
CA ASP A 42 16.86 15.63 4.39
C ASP A 42 17.33 16.96 4.99
N GLN A 43 16.38 17.79 5.45
CA GLN A 43 16.70 19.03 6.14
C GLN A 43 17.50 18.78 7.44
N GLU A 44 17.03 17.85 8.28
CA GLU A 44 17.70 17.51 9.54
C GLU A 44 19.12 16.96 9.30
N ALA A 45 19.28 16.07 8.32
CA ALA A 45 20.56 15.48 7.99
C ALA A 45 21.55 16.51 7.45
N LEU A 46 21.11 17.45 6.61
CA LEU A 46 21.95 18.56 6.14
C LEU A 46 22.38 19.47 7.29
N LEU A 47 21.49 19.78 8.23
CA LEU A 47 21.79 20.62 9.39
C LEU A 47 22.79 19.98 10.35
N LEU A 48 22.71 18.66 10.53
CA LEU A 48 23.58 17.90 11.44
C LEU A 48 24.84 17.35 10.76
N GLY A 49 24.99 17.55 9.44
CA GLY A 49 26.11 16.99 8.67
C GLY A 49 26.12 15.47 8.68
N MET A 50 24.94 14.83 8.66
CA MET A 50 24.84 13.37 8.68
C MET A 50 25.34 12.77 7.34
N PRO A 51 25.87 11.54 7.37
CA PRO A 51 26.29 10.84 6.16
C PRO A 51 25.14 10.65 5.16
N GLU A 52 25.49 10.59 3.87
CA GLU A 52 24.51 10.43 2.79
C GLU A 52 23.74 9.11 2.90
N GLU A 53 24.36 8.06 3.45
CA GLU A 53 23.73 6.76 3.68
C GLU A 53 22.47 6.89 4.55
N VAL A 54 22.55 7.70 5.62
CA VAL A 54 21.43 7.96 6.54
C VAL A 54 20.31 8.74 5.85
N ARG A 55 20.66 9.61 4.89
CA ARG A 55 19.70 10.38 4.10
C ARG A 55 18.96 9.51 3.11
N MET A 56 19.63 8.50 2.56
CA MET A 56 19.05 7.55 1.62
C MET A 56 18.11 6.54 2.32
N GLU A 57 18.26 6.31 3.62
CA GLU A 57 17.36 5.42 4.37
C GLU A 57 15.89 5.87 4.31
N GLN A 58 15.00 4.91 4.03
CA GLN A 58 13.57 5.15 4.02
C GLN A 58 13.05 5.53 5.40
N THR A 59 12.24 6.58 5.44
CA THR A 59 11.41 6.94 6.58
C THR A 59 10.43 5.80 6.90
N THR A 60 9.96 5.75 8.14
CA THR A 60 8.85 4.84 8.52
C THR A 60 7.60 5.08 7.65
N LYS A 61 7.33 6.33 7.26
CA LYS A 61 6.17 6.65 6.42
C LYS A 61 6.33 6.17 4.98
N GLU A 62 7.54 6.20 4.43
CA GLU A 62 7.84 5.62 3.11
C GLU A 62 7.76 4.10 3.14
N LYS A 63 8.22 3.45 4.21
CA LYS A 63 8.04 2.00 4.40
C LYS A 63 6.56 1.64 4.46
N LEU A 64 5.75 2.44 5.16
CA LEU A 64 4.31 2.27 5.23
C LEU A 64 3.65 2.47 3.85
N LEU A 65 4.02 3.54 3.13
CA LEU A 65 3.52 3.78 1.78
C LEU A 65 3.85 2.61 0.84
N ALA A 66 5.08 2.11 0.89
CA ALA A 66 5.49 0.95 0.10
C ALA A 66 4.61 -0.27 0.42
N ALA A 67 4.37 -0.55 1.71
CA ALA A 67 3.49 -1.65 2.11
C ALA A 67 2.04 -1.47 1.62
N LEU A 68 1.49 -0.25 1.68
CA LEU A 68 0.16 0.06 1.16
C LEU A 68 0.07 -0.14 -0.36
N LEU A 69 1.10 0.30 -1.10
CA LEU A 69 1.17 0.12 -2.55
C LEU A 69 1.28 -1.35 -2.94
N THR A 70 2.12 -2.11 -2.24
CA THR A 70 2.24 -3.57 -2.43
C THR A 70 0.91 -4.27 -2.16
N ALA A 71 0.27 -4.01 -1.02
CA ALA A 71 -1.00 -4.63 -0.68
C ALA A 71 -2.11 -4.28 -1.68
N ASN A 72 -2.15 -3.04 -2.17
CA ASN A 72 -3.10 -2.63 -3.21
C ASN A 72 -2.86 -3.39 -4.52
N ALA A 73 -1.60 -3.54 -4.95
CA ALA A 73 -1.26 -4.27 -6.15
C ALA A 73 -1.64 -5.77 -6.04
N GLU A 74 -1.31 -6.41 -4.92
CA GLU A 74 -1.67 -7.81 -4.67
C GLU A 74 -3.19 -8.04 -4.66
N LEU A 75 -3.96 -7.10 -4.09
CA LEU A 75 -5.42 -7.16 -4.12
C LEU A 75 -5.99 -6.97 -5.53
N ILE A 76 -5.47 -6.02 -6.30
CA ILE A 76 -5.88 -5.81 -7.70
C ILE A 76 -5.59 -7.06 -8.53
N ASP A 77 -4.39 -7.64 -8.40
CA ASP A 77 -4.01 -8.85 -9.12
C ASP A 77 -4.91 -10.03 -8.75
N ALA A 78 -5.28 -10.18 -7.47
CA ALA A 78 -6.18 -11.22 -7.01
C ALA A 78 -7.63 -11.02 -7.50
N LEU A 79 -8.10 -9.78 -7.55
CA LEU A 79 -9.43 -9.44 -8.08
C LEU A 79 -9.50 -9.68 -9.59
N GLN A 80 -8.46 -9.29 -10.34
CA GLN A 80 -8.40 -9.54 -11.79
C GLN A 80 -8.42 -11.04 -12.11
N GLN A 81 -7.68 -11.85 -11.36
CA GLN A 81 -7.73 -13.31 -11.51
C GLN A 81 -9.12 -13.88 -11.25
N TYR A 82 -9.91 -13.27 -10.36
CA TYR A 82 -11.28 -13.66 -10.12
C TYR A 82 -12.19 -13.26 -11.28
N ASP A 83 -12.08 -12.01 -11.76
CA ASP A 83 -12.83 -11.49 -12.90
C ASP A 83 -12.54 -12.29 -14.19
N ASP A 84 -11.33 -12.83 -14.37
CA ASP A 84 -10.95 -13.66 -15.51
C ASP A 84 -11.50 -15.11 -15.42
N LEU A 85 -11.94 -15.56 -14.24
CA LEU A 85 -12.46 -16.90 -13.96
C LEU A 85 -13.99 -16.99 -13.95
N GLU A 86 -14.70 -15.88 -13.77
CA GLU A 86 -16.18 -15.77 -13.93
C GLU A 86 -16.60 -15.73 -15.41
#